data_AF-A0A922XK43-F1
#
_entry.id   AF-A0A922XK43-F1
#
_cell.length_a   1.000
_cell.length_b   1.000
_cell.length_c   1.000
_cell.angle_alpha   90.00
_cell.angle_beta   90.00
_cell.angle_gamma   90.00
#
_symmetry.space_group_name_H-M   'P 1'
#
loop_
_entity.id
_entity.type
_entity.pdbx_description
1 polymer ?
#
loop_
_entity_poly.entity_id
_entity_poly.type
_entity_poly.pdbx_seq_one_letter_code
_entity_poly.pdbx_strand_id
1 'polypeptide(L)'
;MADLQRTSVHRKWVFKFVAVLAVCLALGGWGLADAVWIYPARGEKAAKFFELDYLRASEAALRMSEATVPDPELTLAQLRGRSDELLDRAVDDRSVEARDRARLLWLESLDRLGRAVPERTAFADARARVRELEEFAKTTTVPLPLDKYDLPIQYAISVIGFAASAYPVWLLLTVSRVRYAWDPEAKRLHLPDGATITPADISGVDRRAWHKFYVTLELKDNRRVKLDLLRYVPLEDWVIELHKAALPEDYALIESSQG
;
A
#
# COMPACT_ATOMS: atom_id res chain seq x y z
N MET A 1 36.04 -17.29 33.09
CA MET A 1 34.60 -17.19 32.78
C MET A 1 34.47 -17.66 31.35
N ALA A 2 33.64 -18.65 31.05
CA ALA A 2 33.48 -19.14 29.69
C ALA A 2 32.96 -18.00 28.79
N ASP A 3 33.56 -17.85 27.62
CA ASP A 3 33.17 -16.83 26.64
C ASP A 3 31.87 -17.28 25.94
N LEU A 4 30.74 -16.81 26.47
CA LEU A 4 29.43 -17.07 25.89
C LEU A 4 29.30 -16.39 24.53
N GLN A 5 29.14 -17.19 23.49
CA GLN A 5 28.80 -16.70 22.16
C GLN A 5 27.30 -16.37 22.09
N ARG A 6 26.90 -15.41 21.25
CA ARG A 6 25.50 -14.99 21.11
C ARG A 6 25.08 -14.96 19.66
N THR A 7 23.84 -15.37 19.39
CA THR A 7 23.28 -15.24 18.04
C THR A 7 23.05 -13.78 17.69
N SER A 8 23.16 -13.48 16.40
CA SER A 8 22.67 -12.25 15.80
C SER A 8 21.63 -12.57 14.73
N VAL A 9 20.79 -11.59 14.38
CA VAL A 9 19.83 -11.77 13.29
C VAL A 9 20.58 -11.80 11.96
N HIS A 10 20.25 -12.75 11.10
CA HIS A 10 20.90 -12.94 9.82
C HIS A 10 20.76 -11.69 8.94
N ARG A 11 21.89 -11.03 8.61
CA ARG A 11 21.90 -9.75 7.85
C ARG A 11 21.18 -9.82 6.50
N LYS A 12 21.42 -10.89 5.70
CA LYS A 12 20.69 -11.08 4.43
C LYS A 12 19.18 -11.21 4.61
N TRP A 13 18.72 -11.84 5.70
CA TRP A 13 17.29 -11.94 6.02
C TRP A 13 16.72 -10.56 6.38
N VAL A 14 17.41 -9.80 7.24
CA VAL A 14 17.03 -8.41 7.58
C VAL A 14 16.93 -7.56 6.32
N PHE A 15 17.95 -7.61 5.45
CA PHE A 15 17.96 -6.83 4.21
C PHE A 15 16.75 -7.14 3.32
N LYS A 16 16.37 -8.40 3.15
CA LYS A 16 15.17 -8.78 2.40
C LYS A 16 13.91 -8.11 2.96
N PHE A 17 13.72 -8.14 4.28
CA PHE A 17 12.55 -7.54 4.92
C PHE A 17 12.59 -6.01 4.91
N VAL A 18 13.77 -5.39 5.00
CA VAL A 18 13.94 -3.94 4.82
C VAL A 18 13.60 -3.53 3.39
N ALA A 19 14.00 -4.31 2.38
CA ALA A 19 13.64 -4.05 0.98
C ALA A 19 12.12 -4.15 0.76
N VAL A 20 11.47 -5.19 1.29
CA VAL A 20 10.00 -5.32 1.25
C VAL A 20 9.33 -4.13 1.93
N LEU A 21 9.79 -3.74 3.11
CA LEU A 21 9.30 -2.57 3.84
C LEU A 21 9.40 -1.29 3.01
N ALA A 22 10.56 -1.04 2.39
CA ALA A 22 10.78 0.13 1.55
C ALA A 22 9.81 0.18 0.35
N VAL A 23 9.57 -0.95 -0.32
CA VAL A 23 8.62 -1.04 -1.43
C VAL A 23 7.19 -0.76 -0.97
N CYS A 24 6.75 -1.33 0.16
CA CYS A 24 5.41 -1.09 0.70
C CYS A 24 5.21 0.38 1.09
N LEU A 25 6.20 1.01 1.72
CA LEU A 25 6.16 2.43 2.07
C LEU A 25 6.16 3.33 0.83
N ALA A 26 6.96 3.00 -0.19
CA ALA A 26 6.97 3.74 -1.45
C ALA A 26 5.61 3.66 -2.16
N LEU A 27 5.01 2.47 -2.21
CA LEU A 27 3.66 2.28 -2.78
C LEU A 27 2.60 3.06 -1.98
N GLY A 28 2.66 2.98 -0.65
CA GLY A 28 1.73 3.69 0.24
C GLY A 28 1.82 5.21 0.10
N GLY A 29 3.04 5.73 0.05
CA GLY A 29 3.33 7.16 -0.16
C GLY A 29 2.97 7.63 -1.57
N TRP A 30 3.21 6.82 -2.59
CA TRP A 30 2.84 7.14 -3.97
C TRP A 30 1.31 7.25 -4.13
N GLY A 31 0.55 6.27 -3.64
CA GLY A 31 -0.92 6.35 -3.65
C GLY A 31 -1.46 7.57 -2.90
N LEU A 32 -0.81 7.96 -1.78
CA LEU A 32 -1.19 9.16 -1.04
C LEU A 32 -0.91 10.44 -1.84
N ALA A 33 0.27 10.54 -2.45
CA ALA A 33 0.63 11.68 -3.29
C ALA A 33 -0.31 11.81 -4.49
N ASP A 34 -0.67 10.68 -5.11
CA ASP A 34 -1.62 10.64 -6.21
C ASP A 34 -3.01 11.13 -5.75
N ALA A 35 -3.51 10.63 -4.63
CA ALA A 35 -4.82 10.99 -4.08
C ALA A 35 -4.94 12.46 -3.66
N VAL A 36 -3.88 13.04 -3.10
CA VAL A 36 -3.94 14.38 -2.46
C VAL A 36 -3.50 15.50 -3.41
N TRP A 37 -2.56 15.23 -4.31
CA TRP A 37 -1.97 16.29 -5.15
C TRP A 37 -2.22 16.07 -6.64
N ILE A 38 -1.88 14.90 -7.17
CA ILE A 38 -1.80 14.71 -8.62
C ILE A 38 -3.20 14.58 -9.24
N TYR A 39 -4.05 13.69 -8.73
CA TYR A 39 -5.39 13.49 -9.26
C TYR A 39 -6.32 14.70 -9.01
N PRO A 40 -6.31 15.33 -7.82
CA PRO A 40 -7.08 16.57 -7.62
C PRO A 40 -6.66 17.70 -8.55
N ALA A 41 -5.35 17.92 -8.74
CA ALA A 41 -4.86 18.94 -9.67
C ALA A 41 -5.25 18.63 -11.13
N ARG A 42 -5.21 17.36 -11.54
CA ARG A 42 -5.67 16.91 -12.86
C ARG A 42 -7.18 17.16 -13.02
N GLY A 43 -7.98 16.77 -12.03
CA GLY A 43 -9.42 16.97 -12.03
C GLY A 43 -9.80 18.45 -12.08
N GLU A 44 -9.11 19.32 -11.34
CA GLU A 44 -9.36 20.77 -11.38
C GLU A 44 -9.09 21.36 -12.76
N LYS A 45 -8.03 20.91 -13.44
CA LYS A 45 -7.77 21.32 -14.82
C LYS A 45 -8.88 20.83 -15.75
N ALA A 46 -9.32 19.57 -15.63
CA ALA A 46 -10.43 19.03 -16.43
C ALA A 46 -11.73 19.82 -16.22
N ALA A 47 -12.05 20.14 -14.96
CA ALA A 47 -13.23 20.90 -14.60
C ALA A 47 -13.26 22.28 -15.25
N LYS A 48 -12.10 22.94 -15.41
CA LYS A 48 -11.99 24.23 -16.14
C LYS A 48 -12.31 24.11 -17.63
N PHE A 49 -11.94 23.00 -18.27
CA PHE A 49 -12.32 22.76 -19.66
C PHE A 49 -13.82 22.53 -19.79
N PHE A 50 -14.43 21.73 -18.91
CA PHE A 50 -15.88 21.56 -18.90
C PHE A 50 -16.63 22.84 -18.54
N GLU A 51 -16.06 23.68 -17.67
CA GLU A 51 -16.58 25.02 -17.38
C GLU A 51 -16.61 25.89 -18.64
N LEU A 52 -15.51 25.89 -19.41
CA LEU A 52 -15.44 26.62 -20.68
C LEU A 52 -16.49 26.10 -21.69
N ASP A 53 -16.64 24.79 -21.81
CA ASP A 53 -17.63 24.17 -22.70
C ASP A 53 -19.06 24.56 -22.28
N TYR A 54 -19.36 24.54 -20.98
CA TYR A 54 -20.65 24.98 -20.44
C TYR A 54 -20.93 26.46 -20.73
N LEU A 55 -19.96 27.33 -20.53
CA LEU A 55 -20.13 28.76 -20.78
C LEU A 55 -20.30 29.05 -22.27
N ARG A 56 -19.55 28.38 -23.15
CA ARG A 56 -19.73 28.47 -24.60
C ARG A 56 -21.11 28.00 -25.05
N ALA A 57 -21.59 26.87 -24.52
CA ALA A 57 -22.95 26.40 -24.79
C ALA A 57 -24.01 27.37 -24.27
N SER A 58 -23.77 27.99 -23.11
CA SER A 58 -24.65 29.04 -22.57
C SER A 58 -24.67 30.31 -23.43
N GLU A 59 -23.54 30.68 -24.05
CA GLU A 59 -23.49 31.78 -25.02
C GLU A 59 -24.27 31.45 -26.28
N ALA A 60 -24.03 30.27 -26.86
CA ALA A 60 -24.70 29.80 -28.07
C ALA A 60 -26.22 29.72 -27.92
N ALA A 61 -26.71 29.33 -26.73
CA ALA A 61 -28.13 29.28 -26.40
C ALA A 61 -28.73 30.65 -25.99
N LEU A 62 -27.95 31.75 -26.02
CA LEU A 62 -28.35 33.09 -25.56
C LEU A 62 -28.81 33.13 -24.09
N ARG A 63 -28.24 32.27 -23.23
CA ARG A 63 -28.59 32.10 -21.81
C ARG A 63 -27.45 32.47 -20.86
N MET A 64 -26.55 33.36 -21.29
CA MET A 64 -25.37 33.74 -20.50
C MET A 64 -25.73 34.40 -19.15
N SER A 65 -26.87 35.11 -19.07
CA SER A 65 -27.37 35.68 -17.81
C SER A 65 -27.76 34.63 -16.76
N GLU A 66 -27.93 33.37 -17.17
CA GLU A 66 -28.27 32.23 -16.30
C GLU A 66 -27.07 31.30 -16.06
N ALA A 67 -25.86 31.70 -16.42
CA ALA A 67 -24.67 30.85 -16.30
C ALA A 67 -24.30 30.52 -14.83
N THR A 68 -24.63 31.41 -13.89
CA THR A 68 -24.42 31.16 -12.47
C THR A 68 -25.33 30.03 -11.98
N VAL A 69 -24.76 29.10 -11.21
CA VAL A 69 -25.49 28.00 -10.54
C VAL A 69 -25.47 28.25 -9.03
N PRO A 70 -26.55 28.81 -8.45
CA PRO A 70 -26.59 29.14 -7.02
C PRO A 70 -26.63 27.90 -6.12
N ASP A 71 -27.31 26.84 -6.56
CA ASP A 71 -27.42 25.56 -5.84
C ASP A 71 -26.92 24.42 -6.75
N PRO A 72 -25.60 24.20 -6.78
CA PRO A 72 -24.99 23.19 -7.65
C PRO A 72 -25.40 21.77 -7.29
N GLU A 73 -25.62 21.44 -6.02
CA GLU A 73 -26.02 20.09 -5.59
C GLU A 73 -27.42 19.74 -6.09
N LEU A 74 -28.41 20.61 -5.86
CA LEU A 74 -29.77 20.41 -6.35
C LEU A 74 -29.81 20.35 -7.88
N THR A 75 -29.10 21.27 -8.54
CA THR A 75 -29.03 21.30 -10.01
C THR A 75 -28.40 20.03 -10.56
N LEU A 76 -27.31 19.54 -9.95
CA LEU A 76 -26.66 18.31 -10.37
C LEU A 76 -27.58 17.10 -10.18
N ALA A 77 -28.31 17.02 -9.08
CA ALA A 77 -29.29 15.95 -8.85
C ALA A 77 -30.40 15.95 -9.92
N GLN A 78 -30.91 17.12 -10.30
CA GLN A 78 -31.91 17.26 -11.37
C GLN A 78 -31.36 16.83 -12.74
N LEU A 79 -30.14 17.25 -13.08
CA LEU A 79 -29.51 16.91 -14.35
C LEU A 79 -29.16 15.41 -14.43
N ARG A 80 -28.70 14.80 -13.33
CA ARG A 80 -28.48 13.35 -13.25
C ARG A 80 -29.75 12.55 -13.50
N GLY A 81 -30.91 13.03 -13.02
CA GLY A 81 -32.20 12.40 -13.32
C GLY A 81 -32.57 12.42 -14.82
N ARG A 82 -31.91 13.25 -15.62
CA ARG A 82 -32.08 13.39 -17.08
C ARG A 82 -30.85 12.94 -17.87
N SER A 83 -29.86 12.29 -17.23
CA SER A 83 -28.55 12.02 -17.87
C SER A 83 -28.68 11.21 -19.15
N ASP A 84 -29.52 10.18 -19.15
CA ASP A 84 -29.69 9.28 -20.29
C ASP A 84 -30.25 10.04 -21.50
N GLU A 85 -31.22 10.95 -21.27
CA GLU A 85 -31.77 11.80 -22.33
C GLU A 85 -30.74 12.80 -22.88
N LEU A 86 -29.91 13.36 -22.00
CA LEU A 86 -28.91 14.37 -22.35
C LEU A 86 -27.69 13.79 -23.05
N LEU A 87 -27.33 12.52 -22.77
CA LEU A 87 -26.12 11.89 -23.30
C LEU A 87 -26.37 11.10 -24.58
N ASP A 88 -27.55 10.50 -24.77
CA ASP A 88 -27.82 9.63 -25.93
C ASP A 88 -28.32 10.35 -27.18
N ARG A 89 -28.84 11.59 -27.06
CA ARG A 89 -29.38 12.32 -28.21
C ARG A 89 -28.27 13.03 -28.99
N ALA A 90 -28.40 13.04 -30.32
CA ALA A 90 -27.71 14.04 -31.13
C ALA A 90 -28.37 15.39 -30.86
N VAL A 91 -27.62 16.31 -30.27
CA VAL A 91 -28.13 17.58 -29.79
C VAL A 91 -27.56 18.70 -30.67
N ASP A 92 -28.42 19.64 -31.09
CA ASP A 92 -27.97 20.88 -31.72
C ASP A 92 -27.16 21.69 -30.71
N ASP A 93 -25.95 22.11 -31.09
CA ASP A 93 -25.01 22.85 -30.22
C ASP A 93 -25.60 24.15 -29.66
N ARG A 94 -26.64 24.71 -30.30
CA ARG A 94 -27.33 25.94 -29.84
C ARG A 94 -28.53 25.68 -28.93
N SER A 95 -28.85 24.42 -28.65
CA SER A 95 -30.02 24.04 -27.86
C SER A 95 -29.80 24.18 -26.35
N VAL A 96 -30.91 24.19 -25.60
CA VAL A 96 -30.88 24.18 -24.13
C VAL A 96 -30.33 22.85 -23.64
N GLU A 97 -30.59 21.76 -24.35
CA GLU A 97 -30.11 20.42 -24.04
C GLU A 97 -28.58 20.32 -24.15
N ALA A 98 -27.95 20.98 -25.14
CA ALA A 98 -26.49 21.01 -25.27
C ALA A 98 -25.86 21.73 -24.08
N ARG A 99 -26.47 22.85 -23.68
CA ARG A 99 -26.09 23.59 -22.47
C ARG A 99 -26.27 22.74 -21.21
N ASP A 100 -27.40 22.07 -21.04
CA ASP A 100 -27.69 21.22 -19.87
C ASP A 100 -26.71 20.04 -19.78
N ARG A 101 -26.36 19.42 -20.92
CA ARG A 101 -25.34 18.37 -20.99
C ARG A 101 -23.97 18.88 -20.55
N ALA A 102 -23.53 20.03 -21.09
CA ALA A 102 -22.25 20.62 -20.71
C ALA A 102 -22.22 21.01 -19.22
N ARG A 103 -23.35 21.54 -18.71
CA ARG A 103 -23.55 21.83 -17.28
C ARG A 103 -23.43 20.58 -16.42
N LEU A 104 -24.03 19.48 -16.83
CA LEU A 104 -23.95 18.19 -16.13
C LEU A 104 -22.49 17.73 -16.03
N LEU A 105 -21.75 17.69 -17.14
CA LEU A 105 -20.36 17.25 -17.17
C LEU A 105 -19.46 18.13 -16.28
N TRP A 106 -19.66 19.45 -16.33
CA TRP A 106 -18.94 20.39 -15.48
C TRP A 106 -19.25 20.16 -14.00
N LEU A 107 -20.52 20.12 -13.61
CA LEU A 107 -20.91 19.91 -12.21
C LEU A 107 -20.47 18.54 -11.68
N GLU A 108 -20.53 17.48 -12.50
CA GLU A 108 -19.98 16.18 -12.11
C GLU A 108 -18.48 16.21 -11.88
N SER A 109 -17.73 16.93 -12.71
CA SER A 109 -16.29 17.05 -12.53
C SER A 109 -15.92 17.78 -11.22
N LEU A 110 -16.73 18.77 -10.82
CA LEU A 110 -16.60 19.45 -9.54
C LEU A 110 -17.02 18.57 -8.35
N ASP A 111 -18.11 17.82 -8.49
CA ASP A 111 -18.63 16.90 -7.48
C ASP A 111 -17.61 15.80 -7.14
N ARG A 112 -16.95 15.23 -8.14
CA ARG A 112 -15.87 14.24 -7.94
C ARG A 112 -14.68 14.78 -7.14
N LEU A 113 -14.52 16.10 -7.09
CA LEU A 113 -13.49 16.79 -6.30
C LEU A 113 -14.01 17.30 -4.94
N GLY A 114 -15.30 17.14 -4.64
CA GLY A 114 -15.94 17.77 -3.49
C GLY A 114 -15.98 19.30 -3.59
N ARG A 115 -16.09 19.85 -4.80
CA ARG A 115 -16.05 21.28 -5.10
C ARG A 115 -17.28 21.80 -5.86
N ALA A 116 -18.35 21.03 -5.91
CA ALA A 116 -19.64 21.48 -6.43
C ALA A 116 -20.32 22.40 -5.39
N VAL A 117 -19.73 23.57 -5.17
CA VAL A 117 -20.18 24.57 -4.18
C VAL A 117 -20.45 25.93 -4.86
N PRO A 118 -21.39 26.76 -4.33
CA PRO A 118 -21.80 28.00 -4.97
C PRO A 118 -20.64 28.95 -5.30
N GLU A 119 -19.60 29.00 -4.47
CA GLU A 119 -18.41 29.84 -4.66
C GLU A 119 -17.60 29.46 -5.92
N ARG A 120 -17.76 28.23 -6.41
CA ARG A 120 -17.09 27.72 -7.61
C ARG A 120 -17.99 27.72 -8.84
N THR A 121 -19.28 27.99 -8.68
CA THR A 121 -20.28 27.94 -9.76
C THR A 121 -21.03 29.26 -9.96
N ALA A 122 -20.72 30.29 -9.16
CA ALA A 122 -21.21 31.64 -9.34
C ALA A 122 -20.22 32.54 -10.06
N PHE A 123 -20.72 33.30 -11.03
CA PHE A 123 -19.93 34.21 -11.85
C PHE A 123 -20.39 35.65 -11.63
N ALA A 124 -19.46 36.54 -11.30
CA ALA A 124 -19.72 37.98 -11.31
C ALA A 124 -19.88 38.52 -12.75
N ASP A 125 -19.03 38.05 -13.66
CA ASP A 125 -19.12 38.30 -15.11
C ASP A 125 -18.74 37.01 -15.86
N ALA A 126 -19.76 36.31 -16.35
CA ALA A 126 -19.57 35.04 -17.06
C ALA A 126 -18.82 35.23 -18.39
N ARG A 127 -18.95 36.39 -19.07
CA ARG A 127 -18.23 36.66 -20.33
C ARG A 127 -16.75 36.91 -20.09
N ALA A 128 -16.40 37.60 -18.99
CA ALA A 128 -15.01 37.74 -18.58
C ALA A 128 -14.39 36.38 -18.26
N ARG A 129 -15.15 35.52 -17.58
CA ARG A 129 -14.70 34.15 -17.25
C ARG A 129 -14.42 33.29 -18.48
N VAL A 130 -15.25 33.38 -19.53
CA VAL A 130 -14.98 32.71 -20.82
C VAL A 130 -13.60 33.10 -21.35
N ARG A 131 -13.30 34.41 -21.45
CA ARG A 131 -12.00 34.88 -21.98
C ARG A 131 -10.82 34.37 -21.16
N GLU A 132 -10.93 34.34 -19.83
CA GLU A 132 -9.90 33.78 -18.94
C GLU A 132 -9.66 32.29 -19.23
N LEU A 133 -10.73 31.51 -19.34
CA LEU A 133 -10.65 30.07 -19.59
C LEU A 133 -10.14 29.77 -21.02
N GLU A 134 -10.43 30.62 -22.00
CA GLU A 134 -9.87 30.49 -23.35
C GLU A 134 -8.34 30.70 -23.36
N GLU A 135 -7.82 31.68 -22.62
CA GLU A 135 -6.37 31.85 -22.48
C GLU A 135 -5.72 30.66 -21.73
N PHE A 136 -6.40 30.13 -20.71
CA PHE A 136 -5.97 28.90 -20.03
C PHE A 136 -5.92 27.70 -20.99
N ALA A 137 -6.93 27.54 -21.84
CA ALA A 137 -7.03 26.45 -22.81
C ALA A 137 -5.95 26.52 -23.91
N LYS A 138 -5.44 27.70 -24.25
CA LYS A 138 -4.32 27.86 -25.21
C LYS A 138 -2.98 27.34 -24.66
N THR A 139 -2.79 27.36 -23.34
CA THR A 139 -1.52 27.06 -22.68
C THR A 139 -1.50 25.71 -21.97
N THR A 140 -2.66 25.05 -21.88
CA THR A 140 -2.83 23.79 -21.13
C THR A 140 -3.39 22.71 -22.05
N THR A 141 -2.80 21.51 -22.02
CA THR A 141 -3.38 20.36 -22.71
C THR A 141 -4.63 19.87 -21.98
N VAL A 142 -5.67 19.48 -22.73
CA VAL A 142 -6.91 18.93 -22.15
C VAL A 142 -6.57 17.66 -21.36
N PRO A 143 -6.72 17.66 -20.03
CA PRO A 143 -6.41 16.50 -19.21
C PRO A 143 -7.56 15.47 -19.29
N LEU A 144 -7.25 14.21 -19.00
CA LEU A 144 -8.28 13.19 -18.83
C LEU A 144 -9.15 13.55 -17.60
N PRO A 145 -10.49 13.52 -17.72
CA PRO A 145 -11.37 13.75 -16.59
C PRO A 145 -11.18 12.67 -15.51
N LEU A 146 -11.45 13.05 -14.27
CA LEU A 146 -11.36 12.15 -13.12
C LEU A 146 -12.49 11.12 -13.19
N ASP A 147 -12.17 9.83 -13.11
CA ASP A 147 -13.19 8.80 -12.90
C ASP A 147 -13.69 8.82 -11.43
N LYS A 148 -14.93 8.37 -11.19
CA LYS A 148 -15.49 8.30 -9.82
C LYS A 148 -14.67 7.42 -8.87
N TYR A 149 -13.93 6.43 -9.39
CA TYR A 149 -13.12 5.52 -8.58
C TYR A 149 -11.65 5.90 -8.50
N ASP A 150 -11.20 6.92 -9.25
CA ASP A 150 -9.81 7.33 -9.28
C ASP A 150 -9.30 7.66 -7.86
N LEU A 151 -9.91 8.62 -7.16
CA LEU A 151 -9.48 9.00 -5.81
C LEU A 151 -9.66 7.87 -4.77
N PRO A 152 -10.83 7.18 -4.70
CA PRO A 152 -10.99 6.05 -3.78
C PRO A 152 -9.94 4.95 -3.95
N ILE A 153 -9.59 4.60 -5.19
CA ILE A 153 -8.58 3.57 -5.46
C ILE A 153 -7.20 4.05 -5.00
N GLN A 154 -6.84 5.31 -5.20
CA GLN A 154 -5.55 5.83 -4.73
C GLN A 154 -5.44 5.82 -3.20
N TYR A 155 -6.51 6.19 -2.49
CA TYR A 155 -6.57 6.02 -1.03
C TYR A 155 -6.48 4.54 -0.61
N ALA A 156 -7.15 3.64 -1.31
CA ALA A 156 -7.07 2.20 -1.02
C ALA A 156 -5.64 1.67 -1.21
N ILE A 157 -4.95 2.05 -2.29
CA ILE A 157 -3.54 1.72 -2.53
C ILE A 157 -2.68 2.24 -1.39
N SER A 158 -2.91 3.49 -0.96
CA SER A 158 -2.16 4.10 0.15
C SER A 158 -2.34 3.31 1.45
N VAL A 159 -3.58 3.03 1.84
CA VAL A 159 -3.92 2.27 3.06
C VAL A 159 -3.32 0.86 3.01
N ILE A 160 -3.46 0.16 1.89
CA ILE A 160 -2.92 -1.20 1.73
C ILE A 160 -1.39 -1.16 1.81
N GLY A 161 -0.73 -0.20 1.15
CA GLY A 161 0.72 -0.04 1.18
C GLY A 161 1.26 0.16 2.61
N PHE A 162 0.65 1.07 3.36
CA PHE A 162 1.04 1.32 4.76
C PHE A 162 0.66 0.17 5.69
N ALA A 163 -0.51 -0.44 5.55
CA ALA A 163 -0.90 -1.61 6.36
C ALA A 163 0.04 -2.80 6.12
N ALA A 164 0.40 -3.08 4.86
CA ALA A 164 1.35 -4.12 4.50
C ALA A 164 2.76 -3.86 5.08
N SER A 165 3.14 -2.59 5.25
CA SER A 165 4.41 -2.19 5.88
C SER A 165 4.48 -2.49 7.38
N ALA A 166 3.33 -2.60 8.07
CA ALA A 166 3.30 -2.89 9.50
C ALA A 166 3.81 -4.31 9.83
N TYR A 167 3.53 -5.28 8.96
CA TYR A 167 3.97 -6.66 9.13
C TYR A 167 5.50 -6.85 9.19
N PRO A 168 6.30 -6.39 8.22
CA PRO A 168 7.76 -6.52 8.28
C PRO A 168 8.34 -5.75 9.47
N VAL A 169 7.78 -4.59 9.84
CA VAL A 169 8.19 -3.85 11.06
C VAL A 169 7.98 -4.70 12.31
N TRP A 170 6.76 -5.22 12.50
CA TRP A 170 6.44 -6.10 13.63
C TRP A 170 7.33 -7.34 13.66
N LEU A 171 7.58 -7.97 12.50
CA LEU A 171 8.40 -9.17 12.40
C LEU A 171 9.87 -8.88 12.77
N LEU A 172 10.45 -7.78 12.27
CA LEU A 172 11.81 -7.35 12.60
C LEU A 172 11.95 -7.05 14.10
N LEU A 173 10.97 -6.36 14.69
CA LEU A 173 10.94 -6.08 16.13
C LEU A 173 10.81 -7.36 16.97
N THR A 174 9.98 -8.30 16.54
CA THR A 174 9.78 -9.58 17.26
C THR A 174 11.05 -10.43 17.22
N VAL A 175 11.66 -10.56 16.04
CA VAL A 175 12.86 -11.37 15.83
C VAL A 175 14.08 -10.76 16.53
N SER A 176 14.23 -9.44 16.52
CA SER A 176 15.37 -8.78 17.19
C SER A 176 15.39 -8.93 18.73
N ARG A 177 14.25 -9.30 19.34
CA ARG A 177 14.14 -9.53 20.79
C ARG A 177 14.61 -10.92 21.22
N VAL A 178 14.66 -11.88 20.31
CA VAL A 178 15.06 -13.26 20.59
C VAL A 178 16.58 -13.37 20.45
N ARG A 179 17.23 -13.94 21.48
CA ARG A 179 18.66 -14.21 21.47
C ARG A 179 18.93 -15.56 22.11
N TYR A 180 19.76 -16.35 21.44
CA TYR A 180 20.34 -17.56 21.99
C TYR A 180 21.78 -17.28 22.40
N ALA A 181 22.27 -18.02 23.40
CA ALA A 181 23.68 -18.00 23.75
C ALA A 181 24.24 -19.42 23.78
N TRP A 182 25.54 -19.54 23.53
CA TRP A 182 26.25 -20.81 23.43
C TRP A 182 27.48 -20.79 24.31
N ASP A 183 27.60 -21.81 25.15
CA ASP A 183 28.81 -22.15 25.88
C ASP A 183 29.52 -23.29 25.14
N PRO A 184 30.64 -23.00 24.44
CA PRO A 184 31.34 -24.00 23.64
C PRO A 184 32.05 -25.06 24.51
N GLU A 185 32.50 -24.72 25.71
CA GLU A 185 33.20 -25.65 26.60
C GLU A 185 32.24 -26.69 27.17
N ALA A 186 31.08 -26.23 27.65
CA ALA A 186 30.04 -27.10 28.19
C ALA A 186 29.13 -27.71 27.12
N LYS A 187 29.28 -27.31 25.85
CA LYS A 187 28.34 -27.60 24.75
C LYS A 187 26.90 -27.31 25.14
N ARG A 188 26.67 -26.14 25.73
CA ARG A 188 25.37 -25.78 26.33
C ARG A 188 24.72 -24.65 25.55
N LEU A 189 23.49 -24.90 25.11
CA LEU A 189 22.64 -23.91 24.45
C LEU A 189 21.74 -23.23 25.49
N HIS A 190 21.81 -21.91 25.57
CA HIS A 190 20.93 -21.07 26.38
C HIS A 190 19.79 -20.53 25.51
N LEU A 191 18.57 -20.74 25.97
CA LEU A 191 17.33 -20.32 25.32
C LEU A 191 16.91 -18.91 25.76
N PRO A 192 16.04 -18.22 24.98
CA PRO A 192 15.60 -16.86 25.29
C PRO A 192 14.79 -16.72 26.59
N ASP A 193 14.17 -17.82 27.05
CA ASP A 193 13.42 -17.90 28.30
C ASP A 193 14.31 -18.16 29.53
N GLY A 194 15.63 -18.29 29.32
CA GLY A 194 16.61 -18.58 30.36
C GLY A 194 16.86 -20.08 30.58
N ALA A 195 16.11 -20.96 29.93
CA ALA A 195 16.36 -22.41 30.00
C ALA A 195 17.66 -22.78 29.28
N THR A 196 18.23 -23.92 29.63
CA THR A 196 19.46 -24.44 29.02
C THR A 196 19.28 -25.86 28.52
N ILE A 197 19.92 -26.18 27.41
CA ILE A 197 19.96 -27.53 26.83
C ILE A 197 21.42 -27.96 26.72
N THR A 198 21.72 -29.14 27.24
CA THR A 198 23.02 -29.81 27.12
C THR A 198 22.86 -31.09 26.29
N PRO A 199 23.96 -31.73 25.84
CA PRO A 199 23.86 -32.97 25.06
C PRO A 199 23.11 -34.08 25.81
N ALA A 200 23.22 -34.12 27.14
CA ALA A 200 22.59 -35.14 27.98
C ALA A 200 21.05 -35.03 28.00
N ASP A 201 20.50 -33.86 27.72
CA ASP A 201 19.05 -33.59 27.76
C ASP A 201 18.33 -34.06 26.49
N ILE A 202 19.06 -34.31 25.41
CA ILE A 202 18.49 -34.59 24.09
C ILE A 202 18.18 -36.09 23.94
N SER A 203 16.99 -36.40 23.48
CA SER A 203 16.56 -37.74 23.07
C SER A 203 16.49 -37.91 21.55
N GLY A 204 16.32 -36.82 20.79
CA GLY A 204 16.19 -36.86 19.34
C GLY A 204 16.23 -35.48 18.69
N VAL A 205 16.43 -35.44 17.37
CA VAL A 205 16.42 -34.21 16.57
C VAL A 205 15.49 -34.39 15.37
N ASP A 206 14.32 -33.75 15.41
CA ASP A 206 13.34 -33.75 14.30
C ASP A 206 13.73 -32.71 13.24
N ARG A 207 14.12 -33.22 12.07
CA ARG A 207 14.63 -32.45 10.92
C ARG A 207 13.64 -32.41 9.75
N ARG A 208 12.37 -32.83 9.94
CA ARG A 208 11.37 -32.82 8.86
C ARG A 208 11.18 -31.43 8.23
N ALA A 209 11.39 -30.37 9.01
CA ALA A 209 11.29 -28.97 8.57
C ALA A 209 12.64 -28.30 8.26
N TRP A 210 13.74 -29.07 8.11
CA TRP A 210 15.08 -28.50 7.88
C TRP A 210 15.16 -27.69 6.57
N HIS A 211 14.46 -28.13 5.51
CA HIS A 211 14.34 -27.38 4.26
C HIS A 211 13.59 -26.03 4.40
N LYS A 212 12.87 -25.84 5.52
CA LYS A 212 12.27 -24.56 5.94
C LYS A 212 13.09 -23.87 7.03
N PHE A 213 14.31 -24.35 7.28
CA PHE A 213 15.24 -23.87 8.30
C PHE A 213 14.68 -23.90 9.73
N TYR A 214 13.87 -24.90 10.04
CA TYR A 214 13.44 -25.19 11.40
C TYR A 214 13.92 -26.57 11.81
N VAL A 215 14.38 -26.67 13.05
CA VAL A 215 14.71 -27.93 13.72
C VAL A 215 13.96 -27.99 15.04
N THR A 216 13.51 -29.18 15.42
CA THR A 216 12.92 -29.39 16.75
C THR A 216 13.80 -30.34 17.54
N LEU A 217 14.33 -29.87 18.66
CA LEU A 217 15.03 -30.71 19.63
C LEU A 217 13.99 -31.43 20.48
N GLU A 218 14.09 -32.75 20.54
CA GLU A 218 13.29 -33.59 21.42
C GLU A 218 14.12 -33.88 22.67
N LEU A 219 13.58 -33.52 23.82
CA LEU A 219 14.25 -33.65 25.11
C LEU A 219 13.73 -34.89 25.85
N LYS A 220 14.58 -35.48 26.69
CA LYS A 220 14.26 -36.68 27.50
C LYS A 220 13.11 -36.48 28.48
N ASP A 221 12.81 -35.23 28.83
CA ASP A 221 11.65 -34.86 29.64
C ASP A 221 10.34 -34.70 28.81
N ASN A 222 10.35 -35.17 27.56
CA ASN A 222 9.27 -35.07 26.58
C ASN A 222 8.95 -33.65 26.09
N ARG A 223 9.75 -32.63 26.44
CA ARG A 223 9.60 -31.30 25.83
C ARG A 223 10.14 -31.27 24.41
N ARG A 224 9.56 -30.41 23.58
CA ARG A 224 9.97 -30.17 22.20
C ARG A 224 10.32 -28.69 22.03
N VAL A 225 11.57 -28.41 21.66
CA VAL A 225 12.07 -27.04 21.50
C VAL A 225 12.33 -26.77 20.02
N LYS A 226 11.51 -25.90 19.42
CA LYS A 226 11.64 -25.51 18.02
C LYS A 226 12.61 -24.34 17.89
N LEU A 227 13.63 -24.52 17.06
CA LEU A 227 14.66 -23.52 16.76
C LEU A 227 14.53 -23.04 15.31
N ASP A 228 14.77 -21.75 15.10
CA ASP A 228 14.71 -21.07 13.80
C ASP A 228 16.13 -20.80 13.29
N LEU A 229 16.56 -21.62 12.34
CA LEU A 229 17.92 -21.56 11.79
C LEU A 229 18.05 -20.50 10.68
N LEU A 230 16.93 -20.04 10.11
CA LEU A 230 16.96 -19.02 9.05
C LEU A 230 17.33 -17.65 9.60
N ARG A 231 16.80 -17.32 10.77
CA ARG A 231 16.84 -15.96 11.29
C ARG A 231 18.01 -15.70 12.20
N TYR A 232 18.56 -16.72 12.87
CA TYR A 232 19.59 -16.54 13.89
C TYR A 232 20.88 -17.26 13.52
N VAL A 233 21.98 -16.50 13.45
CA VAL A 233 23.32 -17.03 13.12
C VAL A 233 24.23 -16.81 14.33
N PRO A 234 25.07 -17.79 14.73
CA PRO A 234 25.33 -19.09 14.09
C PRO A 234 24.57 -20.27 14.74
N LEU A 235 23.24 -20.16 14.89
CA LEU A 235 22.45 -21.16 15.65
C LEU A 235 22.48 -22.55 15.02
N GLU A 236 22.53 -22.65 13.68
CA GLU A 236 22.61 -23.92 12.97
C GLU A 236 23.88 -24.69 13.35
N ASP A 237 25.03 -24.03 13.35
CA ASP A 237 26.32 -24.63 13.70
C ASP A 237 26.28 -25.19 15.13
N TRP A 238 25.72 -24.43 16.07
CA TRP A 238 25.56 -24.85 17.46
C TRP A 238 24.65 -26.07 17.62
N VAL A 239 23.55 -26.13 16.86
CA VAL A 239 22.66 -27.30 16.89
C VAL A 239 23.34 -28.53 16.32
N ILE A 240 24.14 -28.39 15.26
CA ILE A 240 24.92 -29.48 14.67
C ILE A 240 25.95 -30.01 15.68
N GLU A 241 26.69 -29.12 16.35
CA GLU A 241 27.64 -29.49 17.40
C GLU A 241 26.97 -30.21 18.57
N LEU A 242 25.79 -29.71 18.99
CA LEU A 242 25.00 -30.28 20.06
C LEU A 242 24.45 -31.68 19.68
N HIS A 243 23.98 -31.86 18.44
CA HIS A 243 23.51 -33.15 17.92
C HIS A 243 24.64 -34.18 17.85
N LYS A 244 25.80 -33.79 17.30
CA LYS A 244 27.01 -34.64 17.25
C LYS A 244 27.43 -35.13 18.63
N ALA A 245 27.32 -34.27 19.64
CA ALA A 245 27.68 -34.60 21.01
C ALA A 245 26.64 -35.49 21.71
N ALA A 246 25.35 -35.32 21.40
CA ALA A 246 24.27 -36.05 22.05
C ALA A 246 24.02 -37.45 21.44
N LEU A 247 24.08 -37.55 20.11
CA LEU A 247 23.67 -38.74 19.34
C LEU A 247 24.70 -39.02 18.21
N PRO A 248 25.93 -39.43 18.53
CA PRO A 248 27.00 -39.59 17.54
C PRO A 248 26.70 -40.66 16.48
N GLU A 249 26.01 -41.75 16.84
CA GLU A 249 25.65 -42.82 15.90
C GLU A 249 24.60 -42.38 14.87
N ASP A 250 23.56 -41.67 15.32
CA ASP A 250 22.54 -41.08 14.44
C ASP A 250 23.20 -40.11 13.45
N TYR A 251 24.09 -39.25 13.96
CA TYR A 251 24.84 -38.31 13.14
C TYR A 251 25.73 -39.00 12.08
N ALA A 252 26.45 -40.07 12.43
CA ALA A 252 27.29 -40.81 11.49
C ALA A 252 26.48 -41.47 10.35
N LEU A 253 25.30 -42.01 10.65
CA LEU A 253 24.41 -42.58 9.63
C LEU A 253 23.98 -41.52 8.60
N ILE A 254 23.72 -40.29 9.06
CA ILE A 254 23.33 -39.18 8.18
C ILE A 254 24.46 -38.81 7.22
N GLU A 255 25.68 -38.63 7.72
CA GLU A 255 26.83 -38.30 6.86
C GLU A 255 27.08 -39.40 5.82
N SER A 256 26.94 -40.68 6.22
CA SER A 256 27.09 -41.81 5.29
C SER A 256 26.02 -41.88 4.19
N SER A 257 24.85 -41.27 4.41
CA SER A 257 23.73 -41.26 3.44
C SER A 257 23.80 -40.11 2.43
N GLN A 258 24.70 -39.13 2.64
CA GLN A 258 24.86 -37.95 1.79
C GLN A 258 26.11 -37.99 0.91
N GLY A 259 27.02 -38.95 1.12
CA GLY A 259 28.21 -39.20 0.28
C GLY A 259 27.94 -40.23 -0.81
#